data_AF-X1HW28-F1
#
_entry.id   AF-X1HW28-F1
#
_cell.length_a   1.000
_cell.length_b   1.000
_cell.length_c   1.000
_cell.angle_alpha   90.00
_cell.angle_beta   90.00
_cell.angle_gamma   90.00
#
_symmetry.space_group_name_H-M   'P 1'
#
loop_
_entity.id
_entity.type
_entity.pdbx_description
1 polymer ?
#
loop_
_entity_poly.entity_id
_entity_poly.type
_entity_poly.pdbx_seq_one_letter_code
_entity_poly.pdbx_strand_id
1 'polypeptide(L)'
;MKPIELLHPKQRRPSKAYLVNELRKAVFTWREQSYPGISSTTKRLLQFWFSEDHIVYNEPFEFWFCQREAIETLIYAYEVIKKRNFIDMARDFGAGPIQGYDPSYDQYPLYAFKMATGSGKTYVMALAIVWSYFNHKKEDKEDYTSKFLLIAGEKNVIYDRLCRDFKDGKIFRELPLIPPEWEDDFALKVIPKEDPIHVIPEDVLFLTNIQQLEERKSKKK
;
A
#
# COMPACT_ATOMS: atom_id res chain seq x y z
N MET A 1 -22.78 6.70 9.85
CA MET A 1 -22.04 6.20 8.68
C MET A 1 -21.22 5.02 9.13
N LYS A 2 -21.42 3.85 8.51
CA LYS A 2 -20.64 2.66 8.86
C LYS A 2 -19.23 2.81 8.27
N PRO A 3 -18.15 2.41 8.98
CA PRO A 3 -16.78 2.56 8.46
C PRO A 3 -16.51 1.88 7.11
N ILE A 4 -17.32 0.87 6.76
CA ILE A 4 -17.26 0.07 5.53
C ILE A 4 -18.02 0.69 4.34
N GLU A 5 -18.89 1.68 4.60
CA GLU A 5 -19.79 2.25 3.60
C GLU A 5 -19.00 2.99 2.49
N LEU A 6 -19.20 2.57 1.24
CA LEU A 6 -18.56 3.22 0.10
C LEU A 6 -19.10 4.65 -0.08
N LEU A 7 -18.19 5.63 -0.03
CA LEU A 7 -18.58 7.03 -0.18
C LEU A 7 -18.43 7.48 -1.61
N HIS A 8 -19.49 8.02 -2.21
CA HIS A 8 -19.40 8.72 -3.49
C HIS A 8 -18.51 9.98 -3.34
N PRO A 9 -17.65 10.34 -4.31
CA PRO A 9 -16.77 11.51 -4.21
C PRO A 9 -17.45 12.81 -3.77
N LYS A 10 -18.70 13.04 -4.21
CA LYS A 10 -19.53 14.20 -3.82
C LYS A 10 -19.92 14.24 -2.33
N GLN A 11 -19.96 13.09 -1.65
CA GLN A 11 -20.26 13.00 -0.21
C GLN A 11 -19.01 13.28 0.65
N ARG A 12 -17.82 13.33 0.03
CA ARG A 12 -16.55 13.48 0.73
C ARG A 12 -16.16 14.96 0.76
N ARG A 13 -15.54 15.41 1.86
CA ARG A 13 -14.93 16.74 1.92
C ARG A 13 -13.91 16.90 0.78
N PRO A 14 -13.99 17.98 -0.03
CA PRO A 14 -13.02 18.24 -1.07
C PRO A 14 -11.60 18.28 -0.51
N SER A 15 -10.69 17.58 -1.18
CA SER A 15 -9.28 17.60 -0.82
C SER A 15 -8.61 18.87 -1.33
N LYS A 16 -7.65 19.39 -0.58
CA LYS A 16 -6.74 20.45 -1.04
C LYS A 16 -5.54 19.91 -1.84
N ALA A 17 -5.34 18.59 -1.84
CA ALA A 17 -4.25 17.96 -2.57
C ALA A 17 -4.55 17.94 -4.08
N TYR A 18 -3.55 18.34 -4.86
CA TYR A 18 -3.67 18.72 -6.27
C TYR A 18 -4.31 17.67 -7.20
N LEU A 19 -4.06 16.37 -6.95
CA LEU A 19 -4.55 15.27 -7.79
C LEU A 19 -5.84 14.60 -7.26
N VAL A 20 -6.18 14.83 -5.99
CA VAL A 20 -7.04 13.90 -5.24
C VAL A 20 -8.51 13.94 -5.67
N ASN A 21 -9.04 15.12 -6.01
CA ASN A 21 -10.48 15.22 -6.30
C ASN A 21 -10.86 14.53 -7.62
N GLU A 22 -10.03 14.66 -8.66
CA GLU A 22 -10.26 13.97 -9.94
C GLU A 22 -9.92 12.49 -9.83
N LEU A 23 -8.84 12.11 -9.13
CA LEU A 23 -8.53 10.70 -8.86
C LEU A 23 -9.68 9.98 -8.15
N ARG A 24 -10.33 10.60 -7.15
CA ARG A 24 -11.49 10.01 -6.47
C ARG A 24 -12.64 9.71 -7.43
N LYS A 25 -12.90 10.57 -8.42
CA LYS A 25 -13.93 10.33 -9.43
C LYS A 25 -13.56 9.18 -10.35
N ALA A 26 -12.31 9.13 -10.78
CA ALA A 26 -11.79 8.08 -11.64
C ALA A 26 -11.83 6.71 -10.95
N VAL A 27 -11.27 6.60 -9.73
CA VAL A 27 -11.27 5.36 -8.93
C VAL A 27 -12.69 4.91 -8.61
N PHE A 28 -13.59 5.84 -8.24
CA PHE A 28 -15.00 5.50 -8.02
C PHE A 28 -15.64 4.91 -9.29
N THR A 29 -15.48 5.55 -10.44
CA THR A 29 -16.05 5.08 -11.72
C THR A 29 -15.46 3.73 -12.13
N TRP A 30 -14.14 3.57 -11.99
CA TRP A 30 -13.43 2.33 -12.27
C TRP A 30 -13.90 1.16 -11.39
N ARG A 31 -14.15 1.42 -10.10
CA ARG A 31 -14.74 0.43 -9.18
C ARG A 31 -16.15 0.01 -9.61
N GLU A 32 -17.02 0.97 -9.97
CA GLU A 32 -18.40 0.68 -10.42
C GLU A 32 -18.42 -0.15 -11.72
N GLN A 33 -17.38 -0.03 -12.55
CA GLN A 33 -17.22 -0.81 -13.77
C GLN A 33 -16.63 -2.21 -13.52
N SER A 34 -16.56 -2.66 -12.26
CA SER A 34 -15.99 -3.96 -11.87
C SER A 34 -14.50 -4.10 -12.25
N TYR A 35 -13.74 -3.01 -12.06
CA TYR A 35 -12.28 -2.95 -12.19
C TYR A 35 -11.73 -3.38 -13.57
N PRO A 36 -12.07 -2.69 -14.67
CA PRO A 36 -11.47 -2.98 -15.98
C PRO A 36 -9.96 -2.70 -15.99
N GLY A 37 -9.21 -3.46 -16.79
CA GLY A 37 -7.79 -3.19 -17.06
C GLY A 37 -6.79 -3.68 -16.02
N ILE A 38 -7.21 -4.53 -15.07
CA ILE A 38 -6.32 -5.22 -14.13
C ILE A 38 -6.00 -6.64 -14.56
N SER A 39 -4.90 -7.17 -14.02
CA SER A 39 -4.47 -8.55 -14.13
C SER A 39 -5.42 -9.53 -13.45
N SER A 40 -5.24 -10.81 -13.77
CA SER A 40 -5.99 -11.90 -13.14
C SER A 40 -5.71 -11.99 -11.64
N THR A 41 -4.44 -11.77 -11.25
CA THR A 41 -3.99 -11.78 -9.87
C THR A 41 -4.61 -10.64 -9.06
N THR A 42 -4.55 -9.40 -9.56
CA THR A 42 -5.16 -8.25 -8.90
C THR A 42 -6.68 -8.43 -8.79
N LYS A 43 -7.34 -8.96 -9.83
CA LYS A 43 -8.80 -9.22 -9.79
C LYS A 43 -9.16 -10.19 -8.67
N ARG A 44 -8.41 -11.29 -8.53
CA ARG A 44 -8.64 -12.29 -7.47
C ARG A 44 -8.44 -11.71 -6.07
N LEU A 45 -7.40 -10.90 -5.87
CA LEU A 45 -7.15 -10.21 -4.59
C LEU A 45 -8.27 -9.23 -4.23
N LEU A 46 -8.71 -8.39 -5.17
CA LEU A 46 -9.80 -7.45 -4.93
C LEU A 46 -11.13 -8.16 -4.63
N GLN A 47 -11.41 -9.28 -5.31
CA GLN A 47 -12.57 -10.12 -5.01
C GLN A 47 -12.46 -10.72 -3.60
N PHE A 48 -11.29 -11.27 -3.25
CA PHE A 48 -11.05 -11.82 -1.92
C PHE A 48 -11.31 -10.77 -0.85
N TRP A 49 -10.67 -9.60 -0.94
CA TRP A 49 -10.73 -8.60 0.12
C TRP A 49 -12.08 -7.91 0.27
N PHE A 50 -12.84 -7.74 -0.82
CA PHE A 50 -13.97 -6.82 -0.84
C PHE A 50 -15.29 -7.43 -1.35
N SER A 51 -15.33 -8.71 -1.67
CA SER A 51 -16.53 -9.40 -2.15
C SER A 51 -16.79 -10.74 -1.46
N GLU A 52 -15.80 -11.29 -0.75
CA GLU A 52 -15.95 -12.50 0.05
C GLU A 52 -16.11 -12.15 1.53
N ASP A 53 -16.84 -12.99 2.25
CA ASP A 53 -17.05 -12.85 3.69
C ASP A 53 -15.85 -13.42 4.46
N HIS A 54 -15.40 -12.70 5.49
CA HIS A 54 -14.29 -13.11 6.34
C HIS A 54 -14.71 -13.19 7.80
N ILE A 55 -14.12 -14.14 8.51
CA ILE A 55 -14.26 -14.27 9.97
C ILE A 55 -12.88 -14.16 10.59
N VAL A 56 -12.71 -13.21 11.51
CA VAL A 56 -11.47 -13.01 12.27
C VAL A 56 -11.84 -12.95 13.74
N TYR A 57 -11.20 -13.79 14.56
CA TYR A 57 -11.53 -13.92 15.99
C TYR A 57 -13.02 -14.21 16.27
N ASN A 58 -13.65 -15.07 15.46
CA ASN A 58 -15.07 -15.43 15.50
C ASN A 58 -16.05 -14.28 15.22
N GLU A 59 -15.58 -13.15 14.70
CA GLU A 59 -16.41 -12.00 14.32
C GLU A 59 -16.31 -11.74 12.81
N PRO A 60 -17.38 -11.24 12.16
CA PRO A 60 -17.31 -10.77 10.78
C PRO A 60 -16.23 -9.70 10.62
N PHE A 61 -15.39 -9.85 9.61
CA PHE A 61 -14.32 -8.93 9.30
C PHE A 61 -14.52 -8.27 7.94
N GLU A 62 -14.40 -6.95 7.91
CA GLU A 62 -14.45 -6.16 6.69
C GLU A 62 -13.42 -5.03 6.75
N PHE A 63 -12.69 -4.82 5.65
CA PHE A 63 -11.83 -3.66 5.51
C PHE A 63 -12.66 -2.38 5.46
N TRP A 64 -12.17 -1.34 6.13
CA TRP A 64 -12.85 -0.04 6.10
C TRP A 64 -12.76 0.59 4.72
N PHE A 65 -13.75 1.43 4.40
CA PHE A 65 -13.80 2.16 3.13
C PHE A 65 -12.50 2.92 2.83
N CYS A 66 -11.87 3.53 3.85
CA CYS A 66 -10.61 4.26 3.66
C CYS A 66 -9.40 3.36 3.36
N GLN A 67 -9.42 2.10 3.79
CA GLN A 67 -8.37 1.11 3.50
C GLN A 67 -8.55 0.60 2.07
N ARG A 68 -9.79 0.24 1.70
CA ARG A 68 -10.18 -0.13 0.34
C ARG A 68 -9.84 0.97 -0.68
N GLU A 69 -10.28 2.20 -0.42
CA GLU A 69 -9.99 3.35 -1.28
C GLU A 69 -8.48 3.56 -1.45
N ALA A 70 -7.68 3.36 -0.41
CA ALA A 70 -6.23 3.52 -0.50
C ALA A 70 -5.59 2.47 -1.42
N ILE A 71 -5.86 1.18 -1.19
CA ILE A 71 -5.25 0.12 -2.02
C ILE A 71 -5.77 0.17 -3.46
N GLU A 72 -7.06 0.44 -3.68
CA GLU A 72 -7.63 0.59 -5.02
C GLU A 72 -7.04 1.80 -5.76
N THR A 73 -6.78 2.91 -5.06
CA THR A 73 -6.10 4.06 -5.68
C THR A 73 -4.67 3.74 -6.07
N LEU A 74 -3.95 2.96 -5.24
CA LEU A 74 -2.61 2.48 -5.58
C LEU A 74 -2.65 1.62 -6.84
N ILE A 75 -3.52 0.62 -6.88
CA ILE A 75 -3.71 -0.30 -8.01
C ILE A 75 -4.10 0.48 -9.27
N TYR A 76 -5.08 1.39 -9.16
CA TYR A 76 -5.52 2.19 -10.30
C TYR A 76 -4.37 3.03 -10.87
N ALA A 77 -3.63 3.73 -10.00
CA ALA A 77 -2.48 4.53 -10.41
C ALA A 77 -1.36 3.68 -11.02
N TYR A 78 -1.10 2.52 -10.41
CA TYR A 78 0.05 1.71 -10.76
C TYR A 78 -0.21 0.80 -11.96
N GLU A 79 -1.27 0.01 -11.92
CA GLU A 79 -1.53 -1.06 -12.87
C GLU A 79 -2.40 -0.61 -14.03
N VAL A 80 -3.41 0.23 -13.77
CA VAL A 80 -4.43 0.59 -14.76
C VAL A 80 -3.97 1.73 -15.65
N ILE A 81 -3.60 2.88 -15.07
CA ILE A 81 -3.16 4.04 -15.87
C ILE A 81 -1.65 4.02 -16.16
N LYS A 82 -0.87 3.23 -15.40
CA LYS A 82 0.58 3.06 -15.56
C LYS A 82 1.38 4.37 -15.60
N LYS A 83 0.91 5.39 -14.87
CA LYS A 83 1.58 6.69 -14.77
C LYS A 83 2.52 6.69 -13.57
N ARG A 84 3.81 6.72 -13.87
CA ARG A 84 4.92 6.45 -12.94
C ARG A 84 5.66 7.72 -12.47
N ASN A 85 5.17 8.89 -12.86
CA ASN A 85 5.71 10.19 -12.44
C ASN A 85 4.54 11.16 -12.19
N PHE A 86 4.82 12.19 -11.40
CA PHE A 86 3.88 13.23 -11.02
C PHE A 86 3.41 14.03 -12.25
N ILE A 87 4.28 14.36 -13.20
CA ILE A 87 3.88 15.20 -14.34
C ILE A 87 2.83 14.52 -15.22
N ASP A 88 2.95 13.21 -15.46
CA ASP A 88 1.97 12.44 -16.22
C ASP A 88 0.66 12.30 -15.45
N MET A 89 0.71 12.13 -14.13
CA MET A 89 -0.47 12.15 -13.27
C MET A 89 -1.17 13.51 -13.28
N ALA A 90 -0.40 14.60 -13.25
CA ALA A 90 -0.90 15.97 -13.26
C ALA A 90 -1.63 16.33 -14.55
N ARG A 91 -1.20 15.79 -15.70
CA ARG A 91 -1.90 16.00 -16.99
C ARG A 91 -3.35 15.53 -16.98
N ASP A 92 -3.66 14.45 -16.27
CA ASP A 92 -5.01 13.87 -16.26
C ASP A 92 -5.84 14.31 -15.05
N PHE A 93 -5.19 14.47 -13.90
CA PHE A 93 -5.89 14.65 -12.61
C PHE A 93 -5.58 15.98 -11.93
N GLY A 94 -4.77 16.84 -12.54
CA GLY A 94 -4.33 18.11 -11.95
C GLY A 94 -5.46 19.13 -11.81
N ALA A 95 -5.62 19.68 -10.61
CA ALA A 95 -6.61 20.72 -10.31
C ALA A 95 -6.12 22.14 -10.67
N GLY A 96 -5.64 22.35 -11.90
CA GLY A 96 -5.17 23.65 -12.40
C GLY A 96 -3.66 23.69 -12.68
N PRO A 97 -3.02 24.88 -12.75
CA PRO A 97 -1.59 24.99 -13.05
C PRO A 97 -0.70 24.42 -11.95
N ILE A 98 0.43 23.83 -12.34
CA ILE A 98 1.43 23.30 -11.40
C ILE A 98 2.34 24.45 -10.94
N GLN A 99 2.56 24.57 -9.63
CA GLN A 99 3.50 25.53 -9.05
C GLN A 99 4.65 24.79 -8.37
N GLY A 100 5.89 25.26 -8.56
CA GLY A 100 7.07 24.71 -7.88
C GLY A 100 7.44 23.28 -8.29
N TYR A 101 7.17 22.91 -9.55
CA TYR A 101 7.62 21.63 -10.10
C TYR A 101 9.12 21.67 -10.38
N ASP A 102 9.83 20.70 -9.82
CA ASP A 102 11.23 20.43 -10.11
C ASP A 102 11.33 18.99 -10.62
N PRO A 103 11.66 18.80 -11.92
CA PRO A 103 11.77 17.48 -12.53
C PRO A 103 12.76 16.54 -11.83
N SER A 104 13.74 17.08 -11.08
CA SER A 104 14.73 16.26 -10.38
C SER A 104 14.13 15.42 -9.25
N TYR A 105 12.97 15.81 -8.71
CA TYR A 105 12.23 15.01 -7.72
C TYR A 105 11.22 14.03 -8.36
N ASP A 106 11.03 14.10 -9.68
CA ASP A 106 10.01 13.36 -10.42
C ASP A 106 10.58 12.19 -11.23
N GLN A 107 11.60 11.55 -10.68
CA GLN A 107 12.39 10.51 -11.37
C GLN A 107 11.80 9.11 -11.23
N TYR A 108 10.95 8.89 -10.23
CA TYR A 108 10.34 7.59 -9.94
C TYR A 108 9.01 7.78 -9.22
N PRO A 109 8.14 6.74 -9.20
CA PRO A 109 6.83 6.85 -8.59
C PRO A 109 6.93 7.11 -7.09
N LEU A 110 6.33 8.22 -6.64
CA LEU A 110 6.21 8.58 -5.24
C LEU A 110 4.74 8.73 -4.87
N TYR A 111 4.22 7.77 -4.11
CA TYR A 111 2.82 7.76 -3.67
C TYR A 111 2.70 8.18 -2.21
N ALA A 112 1.81 9.14 -1.93
CA ALA A 112 1.55 9.63 -0.59
C ALA A 112 0.08 9.42 -0.19
N PHE A 113 -0.15 8.68 0.88
CA PHE A 113 -1.48 8.37 1.39
C PHE A 113 -1.80 9.23 2.62
N LYS A 114 -2.73 10.18 2.48
CA LYS A 114 -3.21 11.00 3.60
C LYS A 114 -4.30 10.25 4.37
N MET A 115 -3.92 9.63 5.49
CA MET A 115 -4.80 8.79 6.30
C MET A 115 -4.85 9.25 7.77
N ALA A 116 -6.02 9.17 8.40
CA ALA A 116 -6.20 9.53 9.81
C ALA A 116 -5.47 8.56 10.76
N THR A 117 -5.15 9.02 11.98
CA THR A 117 -4.70 8.11 13.05
C THR A 117 -5.82 7.13 13.38
N GLY A 118 -5.48 5.84 13.56
CA GLY A 118 -6.48 4.79 13.81
C GLY A 118 -7.18 4.23 12.56
N SER A 119 -6.99 4.81 11.36
CA SER A 119 -7.65 4.33 10.12
C SER A 119 -7.10 3.02 9.53
N GLY A 120 -6.13 2.37 10.19
CA GLY A 120 -5.51 1.13 9.72
C GLY A 120 -4.47 1.31 8.62
N LYS A 121 -3.56 2.27 8.77
CA LYS A 121 -2.41 2.46 7.85
C LYS A 121 -1.59 1.17 7.65
N THR A 122 -1.36 0.42 8.74
CA THR A 122 -0.66 -0.87 8.70
C THR A 122 -1.35 -1.88 7.79
N TYR A 123 -2.69 -1.87 7.73
CA TYR A 123 -3.45 -2.80 6.89
C TYR A 123 -3.26 -2.46 5.42
N VAL A 124 -3.26 -1.17 5.06
CA VAL A 124 -2.96 -0.73 3.69
C VAL A 124 -1.53 -1.09 3.28
N MET A 125 -0.55 -0.98 4.19
CA MET A 125 0.81 -1.43 3.93
C MET A 125 0.85 -2.94 3.64
N ALA A 126 0.15 -3.74 4.44
CA ALA A 126 0.09 -5.20 4.24
C ALA A 126 -0.62 -5.57 2.94
N LEU A 127 -1.75 -4.92 2.61
CA LEU A 127 -2.45 -5.09 1.32
C LEU A 127 -1.53 -4.77 0.13
N ALA A 128 -0.78 -3.67 0.19
CA ALA A 128 0.15 -3.29 -0.87
C ALA A 128 1.31 -4.29 -1.02
N ILE A 129 1.85 -4.79 0.09
CA ILE A 129 2.90 -5.84 0.09
C ILE A 129 2.35 -7.11 -0.56
N VAL A 130 1.19 -7.60 -0.14
CA VAL A 130 0.59 -8.82 -0.70
C VAL A 130 0.27 -8.66 -2.19
N TRP A 131 -0.31 -7.51 -2.59
CA TRP A 131 -0.58 -7.22 -3.99
C TRP A 131 0.67 -7.24 -4.86
N SER A 132 1.73 -6.53 -4.46
CA SER A 132 2.99 -6.52 -5.21
C SER A 132 3.65 -7.90 -5.23
N TYR A 133 3.63 -8.61 -4.11
CA TYR A 133 4.22 -9.94 -3.98
C TYR A 133 3.61 -10.94 -4.96
N PHE A 134 2.29 -11.05 -5.01
CA PHE A 134 1.63 -11.99 -5.90
C PHE A 134 1.71 -11.56 -7.36
N ASN A 135 1.62 -10.26 -7.67
CA ASN A 135 1.83 -9.79 -9.04
C ASN A 135 3.27 -10.04 -9.52
N HIS A 136 4.27 -9.92 -8.65
CA HIS A 136 5.65 -10.32 -8.97
C HIS A 136 5.75 -11.82 -9.29
N LYS A 137 5.06 -12.67 -8.52
CA LYS A 137 5.10 -14.14 -8.72
C LYS A 137 4.30 -14.63 -9.91
N LYS A 138 3.11 -14.08 -10.15
CA LYS A 138 2.11 -14.63 -11.07
C LYS A 138 1.94 -13.81 -12.35
N GLU A 139 2.40 -12.56 -12.38
CA GLU A 139 2.21 -11.65 -13.52
C GLU A 139 3.57 -11.18 -14.09
N ASP A 140 4.11 -10.04 -13.63
CA ASP A 140 5.33 -9.43 -14.17
C ASP A 140 6.38 -9.20 -13.07
N LYS A 141 7.41 -10.03 -13.05
CA LYS A 141 8.49 -9.95 -12.06
C LYS A 141 9.37 -8.70 -12.17
N GLU A 142 9.34 -7.99 -13.30
CA GLU A 142 10.15 -6.78 -13.53
C GLU A 142 9.37 -5.51 -13.17
N ASP A 143 8.03 -5.49 -13.34
CA ASP A 143 7.18 -4.35 -12.94
C ASP A 143 6.73 -4.43 -11.46
N TYR A 144 6.86 -5.58 -10.79
CA TYR A 144 6.51 -5.76 -9.38
C TYR A 144 7.67 -6.33 -8.56
N THR A 145 7.62 -6.16 -7.23
CA THR A 145 8.69 -6.63 -6.33
C THR A 145 8.20 -7.63 -5.29
N SER A 146 9.07 -8.57 -4.93
CA SER A 146 8.97 -9.43 -3.74
C SER A 146 9.87 -8.97 -2.57
N LYS A 147 10.64 -7.90 -2.77
CA LYS A 147 11.59 -7.34 -1.80
C LYS A 147 11.13 -5.96 -1.35
N PHE A 148 10.87 -5.81 -0.06
CA PHE A 148 10.27 -4.63 0.53
C PHE A 148 11.13 -4.05 1.64
N LEU A 149 11.08 -2.72 1.78
CA LEU A 149 11.69 -1.99 2.89
C LEU A 149 10.64 -1.13 3.56
N LEU A 150 10.29 -1.47 4.80
CA LEU A 150 9.36 -0.72 5.64
C LEU A 150 10.15 0.09 6.67
N ILE A 151 10.11 1.41 6.54
CA ILE A 151 10.86 2.34 7.39
C ILE A 151 9.90 3.00 8.38
N ALA A 152 10.09 2.72 9.67
CA ALA A 152 9.43 3.44 10.74
C ALA A 152 9.99 4.87 10.86
N GLY A 153 9.12 5.81 11.25
CA GLY A 153 9.53 7.19 11.53
C GLY A 153 10.42 7.30 12.77
N GLU A 154 10.72 8.54 13.17
CA GLU A 154 11.75 8.82 14.18
C GLU A 154 11.49 8.22 15.57
N LYS A 155 10.24 7.98 15.94
CA LYS A 155 9.91 7.50 17.29
C LYS A 155 9.98 5.97 17.34
N ASN A 156 10.85 5.42 18.18
CA ASN A 156 11.00 3.96 18.36
C ASN A 156 9.69 3.24 18.69
N VAL A 157 8.76 3.87 19.43
CA VAL A 157 7.44 3.28 19.69
C VAL A 157 6.66 2.93 18.41
N ILE A 158 6.91 3.62 17.29
CA ILE A 158 6.31 3.32 15.99
C ILE A 158 6.94 2.04 15.44
N TYR A 159 8.27 1.93 15.51
CA TYR A 159 9.01 0.72 15.12
C TYR A 159 8.53 -0.49 15.92
N ASP A 160 8.42 -0.38 17.25
CA ASP A 160 8.03 -1.49 18.11
C ASP A 160 6.61 -1.99 17.79
N ARG A 161 5.70 -1.08 17.43
CA ARG A 161 4.33 -1.43 17.00
C ARG A 161 4.34 -2.14 15.65
N LEU A 162 5.07 -1.62 14.66
CA LEU A 162 5.20 -2.29 13.37
C LEU A 162 5.86 -3.66 13.52
N CYS A 163 6.87 -3.79 14.39
CA CYS A 163 7.52 -5.07 14.66
C CYS A 163 6.52 -6.05 15.27
N ARG A 164 5.74 -5.63 16.26
CA ARG A 164 4.68 -6.47 16.84
C ARG A 164 3.64 -6.94 15.81
N ASP A 165 3.31 -6.09 14.84
CA ASP A 165 2.29 -6.39 13.83
C ASP A 165 2.86 -7.29 12.70
N PHE A 166 4.08 -7.05 12.23
CA PHE A 166 4.68 -7.76 11.08
C PHE A 166 5.60 -8.92 11.45
N LYS A 167 6.20 -8.94 12.64
CA LYS A 167 7.19 -9.96 13.01
C LYS A 167 6.61 -11.37 12.85
N ASP A 168 7.48 -12.25 12.37
CA ASP A 168 7.14 -13.62 12.00
C ASP A 168 6.03 -13.69 10.95
N GLY A 169 5.67 -12.62 10.25
CA GLY A 169 4.54 -12.60 9.30
C GLY A 169 3.16 -12.58 9.96
N LYS A 170 3.05 -12.19 11.24
CA LYS A 170 1.82 -12.26 12.04
C LYS A 170 0.59 -11.66 11.35
N ILE A 171 0.68 -10.41 10.88
CA ILE A 171 -0.43 -9.73 10.19
C ILE A 171 -0.94 -10.49 8.95
N PHE A 172 -0.06 -11.16 8.22
CA PHE A 172 -0.40 -11.91 7.01
C PHE A 172 -1.13 -13.23 7.32
N ARG A 173 -0.92 -13.79 8.52
CA ARG A 173 -1.62 -15.00 8.98
C ARG A 173 -2.94 -14.71 9.69
N GLU A 174 -3.01 -13.60 10.42
CA GLU A 174 -4.17 -13.31 11.27
C GLU A 174 -5.28 -12.55 10.54
N LEU A 175 -4.95 -11.85 9.45
CA LEU A 175 -5.93 -11.11 8.66
C LEU A 175 -6.16 -11.81 7.32
N PRO A 176 -7.37 -11.68 6.74
CA PRO A 176 -7.71 -12.23 5.43
C PRO A 176 -7.07 -11.39 4.32
N LEU A 177 -5.75 -11.50 4.19
CA LEU A 177 -4.97 -10.80 3.19
C LEU A 177 -4.64 -11.70 2.00
N ILE A 178 -4.54 -13.00 2.22
CA ILE A 178 -4.09 -13.98 1.22
C ILE A 178 -5.25 -14.95 0.96
N PRO A 179 -5.67 -15.14 -0.31
CA PRO A 179 -6.62 -16.20 -0.67
C PRO A 179 -6.14 -17.57 -0.17
N PRO A 180 -7.01 -18.42 0.41
CA PRO A 180 -6.61 -19.71 0.97
C PRO A 180 -5.83 -20.59 -0.01
N GLU A 181 -6.19 -20.55 -1.30
CA GLU A 181 -5.50 -21.31 -2.34
C GLU A 181 -4.08 -20.82 -2.67
N TRP A 182 -3.66 -19.67 -2.11
CA TRP A 182 -2.34 -19.07 -2.31
C TRP A 182 -1.49 -19.01 -1.04
N GLU A 183 -1.98 -19.53 0.09
CA GLU A 183 -1.25 -19.51 1.36
C GLU A 183 0.10 -20.23 1.26
N ASP A 184 0.14 -21.39 0.61
CA ASP A 184 1.36 -22.17 0.39
C ASP A 184 2.39 -21.44 -0.50
N ASP A 185 1.92 -20.52 -1.36
CA ASP A 185 2.78 -19.70 -2.21
C ASP A 185 3.39 -18.49 -1.48
N PHE A 186 2.91 -18.18 -0.26
CA PHE A 186 3.31 -17.00 0.49
C PHE A 186 4.39 -17.29 1.52
N ALA A 187 5.64 -17.04 1.13
CA ALA A 187 6.84 -17.33 1.93
C ALA A 187 7.59 -16.05 2.38
N LEU A 188 6.90 -14.90 2.46
CA LEU A 188 7.53 -13.61 2.77
C LEU A 188 8.21 -13.63 4.16
N LYS A 189 9.54 -13.50 4.19
CA LYS A 189 10.32 -13.42 5.42
C LYS A 189 10.40 -11.98 5.92
N VAL A 190 10.06 -11.75 7.18
CA VAL A 190 10.21 -10.43 7.83
C VAL A 190 11.53 -10.39 8.61
N ILE A 191 12.37 -9.39 8.35
CA ILE A 191 13.67 -9.20 9.00
C ILE A 191 13.67 -7.84 9.72
N PRO A 192 13.56 -7.81 11.06
CA PRO A 192 13.73 -6.60 11.87
C PRO A 192 15.15 -6.05 11.82
N LYS A 193 15.36 -4.77 12.18
CA LYS A 193 16.67 -4.11 12.15
C LYS A 193 17.69 -4.70 13.13
N GLU A 194 17.24 -5.44 14.13
CA GLU A 194 18.10 -6.13 15.09
C GLU A 194 18.73 -7.40 14.51
N ASP A 195 18.13 -7.97 13.47
CA ASP A 195 18.57 -9.24 12.90
C ASP A 195 19.67 -9.01 11.85
N PRO A 196 20.79 -9.76 11.91
CA PRO A 196 21.89 -9.58 10.97
C PRO A 196 21.49 -10.01 9.56
N ILE A 197 21.93 -9.22 8.57
CA ILE A 197 21.73 -9.51 7.15
C ILE A 197 23.06 -9.95 6.56
N HIS A 198 23.15 -11.22 6.17
CA HIS A 198 24.34 -11.76 5.49
C HIS A 198 24.12 -11.93 3.99
N VAL A 199 22.92 -12.34 3.60
CA VAL A 199 22.47 -12.48 2.21
C VAL A 199 21.05 -11.93 2.15
N ILE A 200 20.73 -11.13 1.13
CA ILE A 200 19.37 -10.63 0.91
C ILE A 200 18.53 -11.79 0.35
N PRO A 201 17.54 -12.31 1.10
CA PRO A 201 16.68 -13.37 0.61
C PRO A 201 15.81 -12.89 -0.56
N GLU A 202 15.35 -13.82 -1.38
CA GLU A 202 14.12 -13.61 -2.16
C GLU A 202 12.92 -13.57 -1.19
N ASP A 203 11.83 -12.91 -1.59
CA ASP A 203 10.61 -12.83 -0.79
C ASP A 203 10.85 -12.27 0.64
N VAL A 204 11.24 -11.00 0.76
CA VAL A 204 11.66 -10.41 2.04
C VAL A 204 11.04 -9.03 2.32
N LEU A 205 10.69 -8.80 3.58
CA LEU A 205 10.32 -7.50 4.13
C LEU A 205 11.34 -7.10 5.21
N PHE A 206 12.18 -6.12 4.91
CA PHE A 206 13.04 -5.49 5.89
C PHE A 206 12.26 -4.45 6.68
N LEU A 207 12.24 -4.57 8.01
CA LEU A 207 11.61 -3.61 8.89
C LEU A 207 12.69 -2.83 9.65
N THR A 208 12.76 -1.53 9.42
CA THR A 208 13.78 -0.64 10.01
C THR A 208 13.19 0.66 10.53
N ASN A 209 14.02 1.57 11.02
CA ASN A 209 13.64 2.95 11.34
C ASN A 209 14.56 3.94 10.63
N ILE A 210 14.11 5.20 10.51
CA ILE A 210 14.85 6.24 9.79
C ILE A 210 16.26 6.47 10.33
N GLN A 211 16.48 6.27 11.64
CA GLN A 211 17.80 6.42 12.25
C GLN A 211 18.84 5.40 11.79
N GLN A 212 18.44 4.25 11.22
CA GLN A 212 19.41 3.32 10.59
C GLN A 212 19.97 3.86 9.27
N LEU A 213 19.28 4.82 8.64
CA LEU A 213 19.63 5.35 7.32
C LEU A 213 20.30 6.73 7.39
N GLU A 214 20.21 7.42 8.52
CA GLU A 214 20.85 8.70 8.72
C GLU A 214 22.36 8.56 8.96
N GLU A 215 23.15 9.43 8.34
CA GLU A 215 24.57 9.56 8.64
C GLU A 215 24.75 9.94 10.12
N ARG A 216 25.49 9.11 10.87
CA ARG A 216 25.83 9.42 12.26
C ARG A 216 26.72 10.66 12.27
N LYS A 217 26.16 11.82 12.63
CA LYS A 217 26.95 13.02 12.94
C LYS A 217 27.86 12.68 14.12
N SER A 218 29.16 12.52 13.87
CA SER A 218 30.14 12.30 14.91
C SER A 218 30.05 13.47 15.89
N LYS A 219 29.69 13.21 17.15
CA LYS A 219 29.85 14.22 18.20
C LYS A 219 31.35 14.53 18.28
N LYS A 220 31.76 15.73 17.85
CA LYS A 220 33.08 16.26 18.19
C LYS A 220 33.19 16.21 19.71
N LYS A 221 34.17 15.45 20.21
CA LYS A 221 34.54 15.42 21.62
C LYS A 221 35.04 16.79 22.07
#